data_AF-A0A7C3BNK3-F1
#
_entry.id   AF-A0A7C3BNK3-F1
#
_cell.length_a   1.000
_cell.length_b   1.000
_cell.length_c   1.000
_cell.angle_alpha   90.00
_cell.angle_beta   90.00
_cell.angle_gamma   90.00
#
_symmetry.space_group_name_H-M   'P 1'
#
loop_
_entity.id
_entity.type
_entity.pdbx_description
1 polymer ?
#
loop_
_entity_poly.entity_id
_entity_poly.type
_entity_poly.pdbx_seq_one_letter_code
_entity_poly.pdbx_strand_id
1 'polypeptide(L)' 'TILIDDARNVYGYRSGDYAVVLNNSDTSVEVLFPDWREASLALATEEGIEWQLEEGVLELPPFGGGCLRML' A
#
# COMPACT_ATOMS: atom_id res chain seq x y z
N THR A 1 6.57 7.69 9.90
CA THR A 1 5.97 8.89 9.28
C THR A 1 4.66 8.50 8.65
N ILE A 2 3.59 9.27 8.85
CA ILE A 2 2.32 9.01 8.14
C ILE A 2 2.53 9.31 6.66
N LEU A 3 2.12 8.39 5.80
CA LEU A 3 2.14 8.53 4.34
C LEU A 3 0.75 8.87 3.81
N ILE A 4 -0.29 8.23 4.36
CA ILE A 4 -1.68 8.36 3.92
C ILE A 4 -2.59 8.27 5.14
N ASP A 5 -3.55 9.17 5.20
CA ASP A 5 -4.69 9.15 6.11
C ASP A 5 -5.77 10.00 5.44
N ASP A 6 -6.68 9.35 4.72
CA ASP A 6 -7.64 10.04 3.86
C ASP A 6 -9.10 9.60 4.05
N ALA A 7 -10.02 10.33 3.43
CA ALA A 7 -11.46 10.14 3.58
C ALA A 7 -11.99 8.80 3.02
N ARG A 8 -11.17 8.02 2.32
CA ARG A 8 -11.51 6.68 1.80
C ARG A 8 -11.27 5.58 2.84
N ASN A 9 -10.93 5.94 4.08
CA ASN A 9 -10.54 5.03 5.17
C ASN A 9 -9.27 4.23 4.86
N VAL A 10 -8.36 4.78 4.07
CA VAL A 10 -7.04 4.20 3.81
C VAL A 10 -6.02 4.83 4.75
N TYR A 11 -5.27 4.00 5.45
CA TYR A 11 -4.22 4.43 6.35
C TYR A 11 -2.88 3.83 5.93
N GLY A 12 -1.85 4.66 5.81
CA GLY A 12 -0.52 4.25 5.42
C GLY A 12 0.57 4.97 6.20
N TYR A 13 1.61 4.26 6.59
CA TYR A 13 2.75 4.83 7.29
C TYR A 13 4.06 4.17 6.90
N ARG A 14 5.14 4.95 7.01
CA ARG A 14 6.53 4.52 6.83
C ARG A 14 7.18 4.21 8.17
N SER A 15 7.88 3.08 8.23
CA SER A 15 8.80 2.71 9.31
C SER A 15 10.11 2.17 8.71
N GLY A 16 11.20 2.93 8.82
CA GLY A 16 12.47 2.60 8.14
C GLY A 16 12.28 2.54 6.62
N ASP A 17 12.68 1.41 6.01
CA ASP A 17 12.56 1.17 4.56
C ASP A 17 11.22 0.54 4.17
N TYR A 18 10.27 0.46 5.11
CA TYR A 18 8.97 -0.16 4.89
C TYR A 18 7.84 0.86 4.86
N ALA A 19 6.90 0.67 3.95
CA ALA A 19 5.60 1.33 3.94
C ALA A 19 4.52 0.28 4.19
N VAL A 20 3.73 0.48 5.24
CA VAL A 20 2.56 -0.34 5.55
C VAL A 20 1.33 0.43 5.15
N VAL A 21 0.42 -0.19 4.41
CA VAL A 21 -0.79 0.42 3.88
C VAL A 21 -1.96 -0.51 4.15
N LEU A 22 -3.03 0.04 4.73
CA LEU A 22 -4.22 -0.67 5.15
C LEU A 22 -5.43 0.00 4.53
N ASN A 23 -6.24 -0.77 3.81
CA ASN A 23 -7.56 -0.36 3.40
C ASN A 23 -8.54 -0.74 4.51
N ASN A 24 -9.10 0.24 5.24
CA ASN A 24 -10.10 -0.03 6.29
C ASN A 24 -11.54 0.15 5.79
N SER A 25 -11.75 0.05 4.48
CA SER A 25 -13.08 0.14 3.85
C SER A 25 -13.54 -1.22 3.29
N ASP A 26 -14.83 -1.30 2.97
CA ASP A 26 -15.46 -2.43 2.31
C ASP A 26 -15.38 -2.35 0.77
N THR A 27 -14.59 -1.42 0.23
CA THR A 27 -14.38 -1.21 -1.21
C THR A 27 -12.92 -1.38 -1.59
N SER A 28 -12.64 -1.91 -2.79
CA SER A 28 -11.27 -1.95 -3.31
C SER A 28 -10.74 -0.53 -3.54
N VAL A 29 -9.44 -0.35 -3.32
CA VAL A 29 -8.77 0.94 -3.49
C VAL A 29 -7.43 0.80 -4.20
N GLU A 30 -7.13 1.79 -5.02
CA GLU A 30 -5.80 1.99 -5.60
C GLU A 30 -5.09 3.11 -4.85
N VAL A 31 -3.83 2.85 -4.50
CA VAL A 31 -3.02 3.77 -3.73
C VAL A 31 -1.72 4.07 -4.48
N LEU A 32 -1.56 5.33 -4.88
CA LEU A 32 -0.39 5.79 -5.62
C LEU A 32 0.76 6.16 -4.66
N PHE A 33 1.91 5.51 -4.83
CA PHE A 33 3.16 5.80 -4.14
C PHE A 33 4.28 6.10 -5.14
N PRO A 34 4.32 7.32 -5.73
CA PRO A 34 5.26 7.64 -6.80
C PRO A 34 6.73 7.63 -6.32
N ASP A 35 6.96 7.86 -5.03
CA ASP A 35 8.30 7.84 -4.43
C ASP A 35 8.81 6.42 -4.11
N TRP A 36 7.98 5.39 -4.33
CA TRP A 36 8.30 3.98 -4.02
C TRP A 36 8.54 3.15 -5.27
N ARG A 37 8.93 3.78 -6.39
CA ARG A 37 9.23 3.11 -7.67
C ARG A 37 10.39 2.11 -7.63
N GLU A 38 11.19 2.13 -6.58
CA GLU A 38 12.22 1.12 -6.29
C GLU A 38 11.82 0.34 -5.03
N ALA A 39 10.61 -0.23 -5.04
CA ALA A 39 10.12 -1.04 -3.94
C ALA A 39 9.56 -2.39 -4.42
N SER A 40 9.44 -3.32 -3.49
CA SER A 40 8.77 -4.60 -3.71
C SER A 40 7.75 -4.88 -2.61
N LEU A 41 6.71 -5.62 -2.95
CA LEU A 41 5.74 -6.13 -1.97
C LEU A 41 6.42 -7.18 -1.10
N ALA A 42 6.65 -6.83 0.16
CA ALA A 42 7.31 -7.69 1.15
C ALA A 42 6.32 -8.58 1.91
N LEU A 43 5.10 -8.09 2.12
CA LEU A 43 4.03 -8.81 2.80
C LEU A 43 2.67 -8.35 2.28
N ALA A 44 1.73 -9.28 2.17
CA ALA A 44 0.32 -9.02 1.93
C ALA A 44 -0.50 -9.81 2.96
N THR A 45 -1.64 -9.26 3.38
CA THR A 45 -2.57 -9.95 4.30
C THR A 45 -3.35 -11.07 3.60
N GLU A 46 -3.52 -10.97 2.28
CA GLU A 46 -4.29 -11.90 1.46
C GLU A 46 -3.78 -11.95 0.01
N GLU A 47 -4.29 -12.93 -0.75
CA GLU A 47 -4.08 -13.01 -2.19
C GLU A 47 -4.84 -11.89 -2.92
N GLY A 48 -4.28 -11.37 -4.01
CA GLY A 48 -4.90 -10.28 -4.81
C GLY A 48 -4.47 -8.87 -4.42
N ILE A 49 -3.55 -8.72 -3.46
CA ILE A 49 -2.83 -7.45 -3.24
C ILE A 49 -1.65 -7.40 -4.22
N GLU A 50 -1.65 -6.40 -5.09
CA GLU A 50 -0.68 -6.27 -6.17
C GLU A 50 0.07 -4.94 -6.11
N TRP A 51 1.39 -5.01 -6.25
CA TRP A 51 2.25 -3.84 -6.42
C TRP A 51 2.63 -3.71 -7.89
N GLN A 52 2.06 -2.71 -8.55
CA GLN A 52 2.34 -2.35 -9.93
C GLN A 52 3.51 -1.36 -9.96
N LEU A 53 4.70 -1.90 -10.20
CA LEU A 53 5.96 -1.17 -10.05
C LEU A 53 6.09 0.00 -11.05
N GLU A 54 5.68 -0.19 -12.30
CA GLU A 54 5.84 0.82 -13.36
C GLU A 54 4.95 2.05 -13.09
N GLU A 55 3.77 1.79 -12.57
CA GLU A 55 2.71 2.74 -12.24
C GLU A 55 2.93 3.36 -10.84
N GLY A 56 3.64 2.65 -9.96
CA GLY A 56 3.78 3.00 -8.56
C GLY A 56 2.46 2.88 -7.80
N VAL A 57 1.65 1.87 -8.14
CA VAL A 57 0.30 1.68 -7.59
C VAL A 57 0.24 0.40 -6.76
N LEU A 58 -0.28 0.52 -5.54
CA LEU A 58 -0.66 -0.61 -4.69
C LEU A 58 -2.16 -0.79 -4.76
N GLU A 59 -2.60 -1.94 -5.25
CA GLU A 59 -4.02 -2.34 -5.27
C GLU A 59 -4.35 -3.10 -3.99
N LEU A 60 -5.40 -2.66 -3.29
CA LEU A 60 -5.85 -3.27 -2.04
C LEU A 60 -7.33 -3.67 -2.16
N PRO A 61 -7.68 -4.95 -1.91
CA PRO A 61 -9.07 -5.36 -1.78
C PRO A 61 -9.69 -4.78 -0.50
N PRO A 62 -11.02 -4.91 -0.32
CA PRO A 62 -11.69 -4.56 0.94
C PRO A 62 -10.98 -5.17 2.15
N PHE A 63 -10.67 -4.35 3.17
CA PHE A 63 -9.97 -4.77 4.39
C PHE A 63 -8.54 -5.31 4.21
N GLY A 64 -7.99 -5.24 2.99
CA GLY A 64 -6.65 -5.73 2.67
C GLY A 64 -5.53 -4.80 3.15
N GLY A 65 -4.36 -5.39 3.43
CA GLY A 65 -3.16 -4.67 3.85
C GLY A 65 -1.89 -5.14 3.13
N GLY A 66 -1.11 -4.18 2.65
CA GLY A 66 0.16 -4.41 1.98
C GLY A 66 1.34 -3.77 2.72
N CYS A 67 2.51 -4.41 2.65
CA CYS A 67 3.77 -3.87 3.12
C CYS A 67 4.77 -3.81 1.96
N LEU A 68 5.15 -2.61 1.54
CA LEU A 68 6.20 -2.38 0.56
C LEU A 68 7.55 -2.21 1.28
N ARG A 69 8.63 -2.65 0.65
CA ARG A 69 10.01 -2.43 1.09
C ARG A 69 10.82 -1.76 -0.02
N MET A 70 11.44 -0.63 0.28
CA MET A 70 12.41 0.02 -0.63
C MET A 70 13.66 -0.85 -0.83
N LEU A 71 14.17 -0.84 -2.05
CA LEU A 71 15.36 -1.58 -2.50
C LEU A 71 16.59 -0.67 -2.62
#